data_AF-A0A4Q3JDM7-F1
#
_entry.id   AF-A0A4Q3JDM7-F1
#
_cell.length_a   1.000
_cell.length_b   1.000
_cell.length_c   1.000
_cell.angle_alpha   90.00
_cell.angle_beta   90.00
_cell.angle_gamma   90.00
#
_symmetry.space_group_name_H-M   'P 1'
#
loop_
_entity.id
_entity.type
_entity.pdbx_description
1 polymer ?
#
loop_
_entity_poly.entity_id
_entity_poly.type
_entity_poly.pdbx_seq_one_letter_code
_entity_poly.pdbx_strand_id
1 'polypeptide(L)'
;MLNLNKQSAKKLAVVAHDLAMTALAIVFVFVVRFDGWLFEERMRQLPKILPFFVAYAGAVYWFFQLYRSKWRFASLPDLSNIVRAVTVLTLTLLVVDYVLVAPNLYGYYFFGKITIVLYWLVQIALLGGPRLAYRYFKYSRSKHQAAREASLPALLLGRGVEIEMVIRAMESGAMGKMRPAGILTPRPDDLGQSIRGVPVLGLLSQMETVATEASEHGEPFRRIVATPSALAPDAEPDKWLAKTRKLAIPISRLDTLGEGMRGNELAPLEIEDLLVRPSVKIDRARLEGFLKGKRVIVTGGGGSIGSEICLRCAAFGAVELLVVENSEPALFHVTEALAAQDLPMRVTGALADVRDEARLGPLFKAFAPDIVIHAAALKHVPYLEADWGEGIKTNIFGSVVAIEAAIAAGAGIFVMISTDKAIEPVSMLGATKR
;
A
#
# COMPACT_ATOMS: atom_id res chain seq x y z
N MET A 1 41.76 -2.89 17.17
CA MET A 1 41.10 -1.57 17.25
C MET A 1 39.70 -1.69 16.66
N LEU A 2 38.67 -1.59 17.51
CA LEU A 2 37.31 -2.03 17.23
C LEU A 2 36.56 -1.11 16.25
N ASN A 3 36.07 -1.70 15.16
CA ASN A 3 35.05 -1.14 14.28
C ASN A 3 33.70 -1.10 15.04
N LEU A 4 33.50 -0.08 15.87
CA LEU A 4 32.22 0.19 16.51
C LEU A 4 31.21 0.60 15.43
N ASN A 5 30.33 -0.34 15.12
CA ASN A 5 29.23 -0.28 14.16
C ASN A 5 28.53 1.11 14.18
N LYS A 6 28.41 1.79 13.03
CA LYS A 6 27.87 3.18 12.91
C LYS A 6 26.51 3.39 13.61
N GLN A 7 25.74 2.33 13.84
CA GLN A 7 24.49 2.37 14.59
C GLN A 7 24.67 2.53 16.10
N SER A 8 25.72 1.93 16.68
CA SER A 8 26.05 2.04 18.10
C SER A 8 26.54 3.44 18.45
N ALA A 9 27.31 4.07 17.56
CA ALA A 9 27.75 5.46 17.73
C ALA A 9 26.58 6.46 17.77
N LYS A 10 25.56 6.27 16.92
CA LYS A 10 24.35 7.11 16.92
C LYS A 10 23.51 6.95 18.18
N LYS A 11 23.38 5.72 18.69
CA LYS A 11 22.70 5.45 19.97
C LYS A 11 23.45 6.11 21.13
N LEU A 12 24.78 5.99 21.17
CA LEU A 12 25.61 6.60 22.19
C LEU A 12 25.46 8.13 22.21
N ALA A 13 25.42 8.77 21.03
CA ALA A 13 25.21 10.21 20.92
C ALA A 13 23.84 10.66 21.48
N VAL A 14 22.78 9.87 21.28
CA VAL A 14 21.44 10.18 21.84
C VAL A 14 21.42 10.03 23.36
N VAL A 15 22.07 8.99 23.90
CA VAL A 15 22.19 8.82 25.36
C VAL A 15 22.97 9.99 25.96
N ALA A 16 24.12 10.33 25.38
CA ALA A 16 24.93 11.46 25.83
C ALA A 16 24.15 12.79 25.79
N HIS A 17 23.40 13.04 24.72
CA HIS A 17 22.51 14.19 24.61
C HIS A 17 21.51 14.26 25.76
N ASP A 18 20.76 13.18 26.02
CA ASP A 18 19.70 13.21 27.04
C ASP A 18 20.24 13.36 28.47
N LEU A 19 21.41 12.77 28.76
CA LEU A 19 22.09 12.96 30.04
C LEU A 19 22.58 14.41 30.20
N ALA A 20 23.16 14.98 29.14
CA ALA A 20 23.58 16.38 29.13
C ALA A 20 22.39 17.34 29.30
N MET A 21 21.27 17.09 28.63
CA MET A 21 20.04 17.87 28.79
C MET A 21 19.49 17.79 30.21
N THR A 22 19.59 16.63 30.87
CA THR A 22 19.19 16.46 32.27
C THR A 22 20.04 17.31 33.22
N ALA A 23 21.36 17.32 33.02
CA ALA A 23 22.26 18.17 33.80
C ALA A 23 21.96 19.65 33.57
N LEU A 24 21.79 20.04 32.29
CA LEU A 24 21.48 21.40 31.89
C LEU A 24 20.14 21.89 32.46
N ALA A 25 19.11 21.06 32.47
CA ALA A 25 17.80 21.42 33.01
C ALA A 25 17.86 21.78 34.50
N ILE A 26 18.60 21.00 35.30
CA ILE A 26 18.74 21.28 36.73
C ILE A 26 19.48 22.59 36.95
N VAL A 27 20.61 22.79 36.27
CA VAL A 27 21.38 24.03 36.39
C VAL A 27 20.53 25.24 35.96
N PHE A 28 19.85 25.13 34.82
CA PHE A 28 18.98 26.18 34.29
C PHE A 28 17.89 26.58 35.28
N VAL A 29 17.19 25.60 35.85
CA VAL A 29 16.13 25.84 36.82
C VAL A 29 16.65 26.51 38.08
N PHE A 30 17.87 26.18 38.53
CA PHE A 30 18.48 26.81 39.71
C PHE A 30 18.87 28.26 39.42
N VAL A 31 19.46 28.53 38.25
CA VAL A 31 19.81 29.89 37.81
C VAL A 31 18.56 30.77 37.69
N VAL A 32 17.45 30.22 37.19
CA VAL A 32 16.19 30.97 37.05
C VAL A 32 15.50 31.20 38.40
N ARG A 33 15.66 30.27 39.36
CA ARG A 33 14.85 30.27 40.58
C ARG A 33 15.52 30.93 41.78
N PHE A 34 16.84 30.85 41.90
CA PHE A 34 17.55 31.27 43.09
C PHE A 34 18.51 32.42 42.77
N ASP A 35 18.57 33.39 43.67
CA ASP A 35 19.49 34.53 43.60
C ASP A 35 20.27 34.70 44.92
N GLY A 36 21.43 35.37 44.85
CA GLY A 36 22.24 35.74 46.00
C GLY A 36 22.82 34.55 46.79
N TRP A 37 22.86 34.67 48.12
CA TRP A 37 23.43 33.65 49.03
C TRP A 37 22.83 32.25 48.84
N LEU A 38 21.51 32.17 48.59
CA LEU A 38 20.80 30.90 48.43
C LEU A 38 21.19 30.16 47.14
N PHE A 39 21.60 30.89 46.11
CA PHE A 39 22.11 30.34 44.86
C PHE A 39 23.52 29.78 45.02
N GLU A 40 24.43 30.55 45.63
CA GLU A 40 25.83 30.17 45.85
C GLU A 40 25.98 28.88 46.67
N GLU A 41 25.24 28.77 47.77
CA GLU A 41 25.28 27.57 48.62
C GLU A 41 24.79 26.32 47.88
N ARG A 42 23.70 26.47 47.11
CA ARG A 42 23.15 25.38 46.29
C ARG A 42 24.07 24.99 45.15
N MET A 43 24.69 25.94 44.46
CA MET A 43 25.64 25.69 43.38
C MET A 43 26.93 25.02 43.88
N ARG A 44 27.35 25.27 45.12
CA ARG A 44 28.49 24.56 45.73
C ARG A 44 28.18 23.10 46.02
N GLN A 45 26.94 22.78 46.40
CA GLN A 45 26.51 21.42 46.73
C GLN A 45 26.05 20.63 45.49
N LEU A 46 25.58 21.31 44.44
CA LEU A 46 25.01 20.70 43.24
C LEU A 46 25.96 19.70 42.54
N PRO A 47 27.27 19.97 42.35
CA PRO A 47 28.20 19.01 41.75
C PRO A 47 28.32 17.67 42.49
N LYS A 48 27.97 17.62 43.78
CA LYS A 48 27.99 16.37 44.56
C LYS A 48 26.77 15.51 44.29
N ILE A 49 25.61 16.13 44.00
CA ILE A 49 24.32 15.44 43.83
C ILE A 49 24.05 15.14 42.34
N LEU A 50 24.46 16.05 41.46
CA LEU A 50 24.15 16.03 40.04
C LEU A 50 24.61 14.75 39.31
N PRO A 51 25.82 14.20 39.53
CA PRO A 51 26.26 12.97 38.85
C PRO A 51 25.37 11.76 39.17
N PHE A 52 24.99 11.60 40.44
CA PHE A 52 24.11 10.50 40.86
C PHE A 52 22.71 10.64 40.26
N PHE A 53 22.17 11.86 40.24
CA PHE A 53 20.87 12.12 39.63
C PHE A 53 20.88 11.88 38.12
N VAL A 54 21.93 12.32 37.42
CA VAL A 54 22.09 12.09 35.97
C VAL A 54 22.25 10.59 35.68
N ALA A 55 23.00 9.85 36.49
CA ALA A 55 23.11 8.39 36.36
C ALA A 55 21.75 7.69 36.57
N TYR A 56 20.99 8.09 37.59
CA TYR A 56 19.64 7.61 37.82
C TYR A 56 18.69 7.94 36.65
N ALA A 57 18.77 9.16 36.11
CA ALA A 57 18.02 9.56 34.93
C ALA A 57 18.30 8.65 33.72
N GLY A 58 19.56 8.27 33.51
CA GLY A 58 19.93 7.28 32.50
C GLY A 58 19.22 5.94 32.67
N ALA A 59 19.13 5.43 33.89
CA ALA A 59 18.41 4.19 34.20
C ALA A 59 16.90 4.31 33.95
N VAL A 60 16.30 5.43 34.34
CA VAL A 60 14.88 5.72 34.09
C VAL A 60 14.60 5.82 32.58
N TYR A 61 15.42 6.55 31.81
CA TYR A 61 15.27 6.65 30.36
C TYR A 61 15.42 5.30 29.65
N TRP A 62 16.30 4.44 30.15
CA TRP A 62 16.45 3.09 29.66
C TRP A 62 15.20 2.24 29.94
N PHE A 63 14.65 2.30 31.17
CA PHE A 63 13.44 1.58 31.57
C PHE A 63 12.21 2.00 30.73
N PHE A 64 12.02 3.30 30.51
CA PHE A 64 10.96 3.84 29.65
C PHE A 64 11.27 3.74 28.14
N GLN A 65 12.35 3.07 27.77
CA GLN A 65 12.72 2.75 26.39
C GLN A 65 12.91 3.96 25.46
N LEU A 66 13.34 5.12 25.98
CA LEU A 66 13.52 6.36 25.20
C LEU A 66 14.55 6.22 24.05
N TYR A 67 15.42 5.20 24.10
CA TYR A 67 16.48 4.93 23.13
C TYR A 67 16.11 3.89 22.05
N ARG A 68 14.92 3.29 22.10
CA ARG A 68 14.46 2.36 21.04
C ARG A 68 14.00 3.10 19.79
N SER A 69 13.37 4.26 19.95
CA SER A 69 12.80 5.02 18.85
C SER A 69 13.83 5.88 18.12
N LYS A 70 13.89 5.75 16.80
CA LYS A 70 14.70 6.62 15.95
C LYS A 70 14.01 8.00 15.87
N TRP A 71 14.74 9.09 16.12
CA TRP A 71 14.19 10.45 16.12
C TRP A 71 13.44 10.84 14.82
N ARG A 72 13.82 10.25 13.66
CA ARG A 72 13.11 10.41 12.39
C ARG A 72 11.64 9.96 12.45
N PHE A 73 11.31 9.03 13.33
CA PHE A 73 9.99 8.43 13.47
C PHE A 73 9.38 8.71 14.84
N ALA A 74 9.84 9.75 15.54
CA ALA A 74 9.32 10.12 16.86
C ALA A 74 7.79 10.28 16.80
N SER A 75 7.06 9.51 17.59
CA SER A 75 5.60 9.34 17.57
C SER A 75 4.95 9.88 18.84
N LEU A 76 3.60 9.94 18.90
CA LEU A 76 2.88 10.32 20.13
C LEU A 76 3.23 9.40 21.32
N PRO A 77 3.34 8.07 21.14
CA PRO A 77 3.87 7.19 22.18
C PRO A 77 5.25 7.60 22.72
N ASP A 78 6.17 8.07 21.86
CA ASP A 78 7.50 8.49 22.29
C ASP A 78 7.45 9.73 23.18
N LEU A 79 6.57 10.69 22.86
CA LEU A 79 6.34 11.86 23.71
C LEU A 79 5.72 11.46 25.06
N SER A 80 4.78 10.50 25.05
CA SER A 80 4.17 9.98 26.28
C SER A 80 5.20 9.29 27.19
N ASN A 81 6.17 8.56 26.61
CA ASN A 81 7.24 7.93 27.37
C ASN A 81 8.20 8.96 27.98
N ILE A 82 8.49 10.07 27.28
CA ILE A 82 9.27 11.19 27.83
C ILE A 82 8.53 11.78 29.03
N VAL A 83 7.23 12.09 28.90
CA VAL A 83 6.44 12.66 30.01
C VAL A 83 6.43 11.71 31.21
N ARG A 84 6.22 10.41 31.00
CA ARG A 84 6.24 9.41 32.09
C ARG A 84 7.61 9.32 32.77
N ALA A 85 8.69 9.25 31.99
CA ALA A 85 10.05 9.19 32.51
C ALA A 85 10.40 10.43 33.34
N VAL A 86 10.11 11.62 32.81
CA VAL A 86 10.36 12.89 33.52
C VAL A 86 9.48 12.99 34.77
N THR A 87 8.23 12.52 34.73
CA THR A 87 7.36 12.49 35.91
C THR A 87 7.94 11.62 37.02
N VAL A 88 8.50 10.44 36.70
CA VAL A 88 9.20 9.60 37.69
C VAL A 88 10.41 10.32 38.28
N LEU A 89 11.20 11.00 37.46
CA LEU A 89 12.34 11.79 37.93
C LEU A 89 11.92 12.92 38.86
N THR A 90 10.88 13.67 38.49
CA THR A 90 10.32 14.76 39.30
C THR A 90 9.74 14.25 40.62
N LEU A 91 9.01 13.14 40.62
CA LEU A 91 8.51 12.52 41.86
C LEU A 91 9.65 12.02 42.74
N THR A 92 10.70 11.47 42.14
CA THR A 92 11.90 11.07 42.89
C THR A 92 12.56 12.28 43.54
N LEU A 93 12.72 13.39 42.81
CA LEU A 93 13.25 14.65 43.37
C LEU A 93 12.37 15.17 44.51
N LEU A 94 11.05 15.10 44.37
CA LEU A 94 10.11 15.50 45.42
C LEU A 94 10.27 14.67 46.69
N VAL A 95 10.32 13.34 46.55
CA VAL A 95 10.50 12.42 47.69
C VAL A 95 11.87 12.63 48.34
N VAL A 96 12.94 12.71 47.55
CA VAL A 96 14.30 12.93 48.08
C VAL A 96 14.38 14.27 48.81
N ASP A 97 13.89 15.36 48.22
CA ASP A 97 13.98 16.70 48.81
C ASP A 97 13.14 16.84 50.09
N TYR A 98 11.89 16.35 50.09
CA TYR A 98 10.94 16.57 51.20
C TYR A 98 10.96 15.49 52.28
N VAL A 99 11.31 14.24 51.94
CA VAL A 99 11.27 13.12 52.89
C VAL A 99 12.66 12.79 53.42
N LEU A 100 13.69 12.85 52.57
CA LEU A 100 15.04 12.41 52.96
C LEU A 100 15.93 13.59 53.39
N VAL A 101 15.93 14.68 52.63
CA VAL A 101 16.93 15.76 52.76
C VAL A 101 16.48 16.88 53.70
N ALA A 102 15.30 17.46 53.50
CA ALA A 102 14.82 18.59 54.31
C ALA A 102 14.64 18.23 55.81
N PRO A 103 14.08 17.05 56.19
CA PRO A 103 13.88 16.72 57.60
C PRO A 103 15.16 16.27 58.33
N ASN A 104 16.14 15.68 57.63
CA ASN A 104 17.22 14.92 58.28
C ASN A 104 18.64 15.48 58.07
N LEU A 105 18.87 16.34 57.05
CA LEU A 105 20.23 16.73 56.67
C LEU A 105 20.49 18.24 56.74
N TYR A 106 19.62 19.07 56.15
CA TYR A 106 19.90 20.51 55.99
C TYR A 106 18.91 21.43 56.68
N GLY A 107 17.75 20.93 57.15
CA GLY A 107 16.71 21.75 57.80
C GLY A 107 15.98 22.72 56.86
N TYR A 108 16.28 22.69 55.55
CA TYR A 108 15.61 23.45 54.50
C TYR A 108 15.45 22.60 53.23
N TYR A 109 14.49 22.98 52.38
CA TYR A 109 14.26 22.34 51.08
C TYR A 109 15.34 22.78 50.07
N PHE A 110 16.11 21.82 49.56
CA PHE A 110 17.22 22.09 48.64
C PHE A 110 16.70 22.50 47.27
N PHE A 111 15.78 21.70 46.70
CA PHE A 111 15.14 22.02 45.43
C PHE A 111 13.92 22.92 45.64
N GLY A 112 12.98 22.57 46.50
CA GLY A 112 11.74 23.33 46.72
C GLY A 112 10.69 23.13 45.61
N LYS A 113 9.41 23.33 45.96
CA LYS A 113 8.27 22.93 45.12
C LYS A 113 8.24 23.58 43.74
N ILE A 114 8.56 24.87 43.66
CA ILE A 114 8.51 25.63 42.40
C ILE A 114 9.59 25.14 41.44
N THR A 115 10.80 24.94 41.95
CA THR A 115 11.97 24.41 41.21
C THR A 115 11.68 23.02 40.64
N ILE A 116 11.05 22.15 41.42
CA ILE A 116 10.70 20.78 40.98
C ILE A 116 9.67 20.81 39.85
N VAL A 117 8.64 21.66 39.96
CA VAL A 117 7.64 21.84 38.89
C VAL A 117 8.26 22.46 37.64
N LEU A 118 9.13 23.46 37.81
CA LEU A 118 9.84 24.09 36.69
C LEU A 118 10.77 23.10 36.00
N TYR A 119 11.46 22.23 36.74
CA TYR A 119 12.25 21.12 36.20
C TYR A 119 11.40 20.17 35.36
N TRP A 120 10.20 19.79 35.82
CA TRP A 120 9.31 18.92 35.05
C TRP A 120 8.99 19.51 33.66
N LEU A 121 8.67 20.80 33.60
CA LEU A 121 8.38 21.50 32.32
C LEU A 121 9.63 21.63 31.44
N VAL A 122 10.74 22.11 32.01
CA VAL A 122 11.99 22.36 31.27
C VAL A 122 12.58 21.04 30.73
N GLN A 123 12.54 19.97 31.52
CA GLN A 123 13.07 18.68 31.11
C GLN A 123 12.25 18.05 29.98
N ILE A 124 10.91 18.15 30.02
CA ILE A 124 10.05 17.72 28.90
C ILE A 124 10.40 18.52 27.64
N ALA A 125 10.60 19.84 27.76
CA ALA A 125 10.95 20.69 26.63
C ALA A 125 12.35 20.35 26.04
N LEU A 126 13.37 20.16 26.87
CA LEU A 126 14.73 19.86 26.43
C LEU A 126 14.88 18.45 25.84
N LEU A 127 14.08 17.48 26.27
CA LEU A 127 14.07 16.14 25.66
C LEU A 127 13.15 16.06 24.44
N GLY A 128 11.95 16.63 24.52
CA GLY A 128 10.95 16.57 23.46
C GLY A 128 11.28 17.50 22.30
N GLY A 129 11.65 18.74 22.60
CA GLY A 129 11.87 19.81 21.62
C GLY A 129 12.84 19.42 20.49
N PRO A 130 14.07 18.98 20.78
CA PRO A 130 15.03 18.56 19.76
C PRO A 130 14.53 17.39 18.89
N ARG A 131 13.79 16.44 19.48
CA ARG A 131 13.22 15.28 18.75
C ARG A 131 12.11 15.73 17.78
N LEU A 132 11.21 16.60 18.24
CA LEU A 132 10.17 17.18 17.40
C LEU A 132 10.77 18.08 16.30
N ALA A 133 11.74 18.92 16.64
CA ALA A 133 12.43 19.78 15.69
C ALA A 133 13.17 18.95 14.62
N TYR A 134 13.89 17.89 15.01
CA TYR A 134 14.56 16.99 14.06
C TYR A 134 13.55 16.25 13.16
N ARG A 135 12.44 15.77 13.73
CA ARG A 135 11.35 15.17 12.95
C ARG A 135 10.78 16.16 11.94
N TYR A 136 10.45 17.36 12.39
CA TYR A 136 9.88 18.41 11.54
C TYR A 136 10.83 18.82 10.43
N PHE A 137 12.10 19.07 10.74
CA PHE A 137 13.12 19.44 9.76
C PHE A 137 13.31 18.34 8.71
N LYS A 138 13.39 17.07 9.13
CA LYS A 138 13.57 15.96 8.21
C LYS A 138 12.32 15.67 7.37
N TYR A 139 11.13 15.80 7.95
CA TYR A 139 9.86 15.70 7.23
C TYR A 139 9.74 16.82 6.19
N SER A 140 10.04 18.07 6.57
CA SER A 140 10.04 19.23 5.67
C SER A 140 11.06 19.10 4.54
N ARG A 141 12.28 18.59 4.83
CA ARG A 141 13.31 18.35 3.81
C ARG A 141 12.93 17.21 2.86
N SER A 142 12.33 16.12 3.36
CA SER A 142 11.78 15.05 2.51
C SER A 142 10.67 15.58 1.60
N LYS A 143 9.79 16.44 2.14
CA LYS A 143 8.71 17.11 1.38
C LYS A 143 9.27 18.06 0.31
N HIS A 144 10.29 18.86 0.62
CA HIS A 144 10.91 19.78 -0.34
C HIS A 144 11.75 19.07 -1.40
N GLN A 145 12.38 17.95 -1.07
CA GLN A 145 13.17 17.16 -2.01
C GLN A 145 12.26 16.35 -2.94
N ALA A 146 11.18 15.76 -2.41
CA ALA A 146 10.13 15.15 -3.23
C ALA A 146 9.40 16.19 -4.11
N ALA A 147 9.13 17.40 -3.61
CA ALA A 147 8.54 18.48 -4.41
C ALA A 147 9.48 19.05 -5.50
N ARG A 148 10.82 18.96 -5.30
CA ARG A 148 11.81 19.33 -6.31
C ARG A 148 12.03 18.25 -7.38
N GLU A 149 11.85 16.97 -7.04
CA GLU A 149 12.01 15.84 -7.96
C GLU A 149 10.70 15.40 -8.65
N ALA A 150 9.54 15.69 -8.05
CA ALA A 150 8.22 15.41 -8.62
C ALA A 150 7.71 16.58 -9.47
N SER A 151 7.61 16.36 -10.78
CA SER A 151 7.28 17.39 -11.77
C SER A 151 5.84 17.36 -12.27
N LEU A 152 5.04 16.35 -11.89
CA LEU A 152 3.68 16.15 -12.43
C LEU A 152 2.62 16.42 -11.35
N PRO A 153 1.92 17.58 -11.39
CA PRO A 153 0.81 17.88 -10.50
C PRO A 153 -0.35 16.89 -10.75
N ALA A 154 -0.77 16.18 -9.71
CA ALA A 154 -1.84 15.20 -9.76
C ALA A 154 -3.07 15.67 -8.97
N LEU A 155 -4.24 15.54 -9.57
CA LEU A 155 -5.55 15.74 -8.93
C LEU A 155 -6.04 14.40 -8.39
N LEU A 156 -6.34 14.33 -7.09
CA LEU A 156 -6.75 13.10 -6.43
C LEU A 156 -8.27 13.07 -6.23
N LEU A 157 -8.92 11.96 -6.57
CA LEU A 157 -10.36 11.79 -6.42
C LEU A 157 -10.64 10.71 -5.39
N GLY A 158 -11.39 11.02 -4.32
CA GLY A 158 -11.63 10.03 -3.27
C GLY A 158 -12.02 10.57 -1.91
N ARG A 159 -12.21 9.64 -0.98
CA ARG A 159 -12.47 9.91 0.45
C ARG A 159 -11.18 9.95 1.26
N GLY A 160 -11.24 10.59 2.42
CA GLY A 160 -10.06 11.01 3.16
C GLY A 160 -9.02 9.92 3.49
N VAL A 161 -9.45 8.72 3.91
CA VAL A 161 -8.52 7.63 4.27
C VAL A 161 -7.74 7.12 3.05
N GLU A 162 -8.42 6.95 1.92
CA GLU A 162 -7.80 6.49 0.66
C GLU A 162 -6.87 7.56 0.08
N ILE A 163 -7.30 8.83 0.13
CA ILE A 163 -6.49 9.99 -0.27
C ILE A 163 -5.23 10.10 0.59
N GLU A 164 -5.33 9.90 1.91
CA GLU A 164 -4.15 9.90 2.79
C GLU A 164 -3.13 8.84 2.37
N MET A 165 -3.60 7.63 2.04
CA MET A 165 -2.75 6.54 1.58
C MET A 165 -2.05 6.88 0.26
N VAL A 166 -2.76 7.46 -0.71
CA VAL A 166 -2.19 7.89 -2.00
C VAL A 166 -1.13 8.98 -1.80
N ILE A 167 -1.41 9.99 -0.98
CA ILE A 167 -0.44 11.06 -0.69
C ILE A 167 0.81 10.47 -0.03
N ARG A 168 0.66 9.54 0.91
CA ARG A 168 1.79 8.86 1.55
C ARG A 168 2.62 8.05 0.54
N ALA A 169 1.97 7.37 -0.40
CA ALA A 169 2.65 6.64 -1.47
C ALA A 169 3.46 7.60 -2.38
N MET A 170 2.89 8.74 -2.76
CA MET A 170 3.57 9.80 -3.51
C MET A 170 4.76 10.39 -2.73
N GLU A 171 4.59 10.73 -1.45
CA GLU A 171 5.66 11.25 -0.58
C GLU A 171 6.82 10.25 -0.41
N SER A 172 6.54 8.95 -0.50
CA SER A 172 7.55 7.89 -0.41
C SER A 172 8.29 7.60 -1.73
N GLY A 173 7.86 8.23 -2.84
CA GLY A 173 8.40 7.99 -4.19
C GLY A 173 7.88 6.73 -4.88
N ALA A 174 6.89 6.03 -4.29
CA ALA A 174 6.32 4.81 -4.87
C ALA A 174 5.49 5.07 -6.14
N MET A 175 4.98 6.30 -6.29
CA MET A 175 4.08 6.72 -7.38
C MET A 175 4.82 7.59 -8.40
N GLY A 176 6.10 7.27 -8.70
CA GLY A 176 6.90 8.02 -9.67
C GLY A 176 7.07 9.51 -9.34
N LYS A 177 7.29 10.34 -10.37
CA LYS A 177 7.51 11.81 -10.25
C LYS A 177 6.20 12.62 -10.15
N MET A 178 5.20 12.11 -9.42
CA MET A 178 3.93 12.82 -9.20
C MET A 178 3.92 13.55 -7.85
N ARG A 179 3.34 14.76 -7.84
CA ARG A 179 3.05 15.51 -6.62
C ARG A 179 1.54 15.68 -6.44
N PRO A 180 0.99 15.51 -5.23
CA PRO A 180 -0.41 15.78 -4.99
C PRO A 180 -0.63 17.30 -5.02
N ALA A 181 -1.51 17.77 -5.91
CA ALA A 181 -1.77 19.19 -6.14
C ALA A 181 -3.16 19.63 -5.65
N GLY A 182 -4.12 18.70 -5.58
CA GLY A 182 -5.47 18.99 -5.07
C GLY A 182 -6.30 17.73 -4.88
N ILE A 183 -7.37 17.84 -4.11
CA ILE A 183 -8.30 16.74 -3.83
C ILE A 183 -9.71 17.15 -4.24
N LEU A 184 -10.43 16.24 -4.90
CA LEU A 184 -11.89 16.31 -5.05
C LEU A 184 -12.54 15.15 -4.30
N THR A 185 -13.58 15.48 -3.54
CA THR A 185 -14.27 14.55 -2.64
C THR A 185 -15.70 14.25 -3.11
N PRO A 186 -16.23 13.03 -2.88
CA PRO A 186 -17.66 12.77 -3.02
C PRO A 186 -18.50 13.33 -1.87
N ARG A 187 -17.88 13.79 -0.76
CA ARG A 187 -18.59 14.22 0.45
C ARG A 187 -18.44 15.73 0.71
N PRO A 188 -19.55 16.48 0.84
CA PRO A 188 -19.51 17.90 1.19
C PRO A 188 -18.80 18.20 2.52
N ASP A 189 -18.83 17.26 3.46
CA ASP A 189 -18.23 17.42 4.79
C ASP A 189 -16.69 17.61 4.75
N ASP A 190 -16.04 17.12 3.68
CA ASP A 190 -14.59 17.23 3.51
C ASP A 190 -14.17 18.60 2.92
N LEU A 191 -15.12 19.46 2.53
CA LEU A 191 -14.82 20.78 1.96
C LEU A 191 -14.16 21.72 3.00
N GLY A 192 -13.21 22.53 2.54
CA GLY A 192 -12.44 23.43 3.41
C GLY A 192 -11.39 22.72 4.27
N GLN A 193 -11.30 21.39 4.22
CA GLN A 193 -10.29 20.62 4.91
C GLN A 193 -9.01 20.48 4.06
N SER A 194 -7.94 20.01 4.69
CA SER A 194 -6.73 19.58 4.00
C SER A 194 -6.27 18.23 4.54
N ILE A 195 -5.78 17.37 3.65
CA ILE A 195 -5.28 16.04 3.99
C ILE A 195 -3.78 16.06 3.76
N ARG A 196 -3.00 15.89 4.85
CA ARG A 196 -1.52 15.98 4.83
C ARG A 196 -1.00 17.28 4.18
N GLY A 197 -1.76 18.37 4.31
CA GLY A 197 -1.45 19.69 3.75
C GLY A 197 -1.74 19.84 2.25
N VAL A 198 -2.48 18.91 1.65
CA VAL A 198 -3.07 19.04 0.30
C VAL A 198 -4.53 19.49 0.47
N PRO A 199 -4.96 20.59 -0.15
CA PRO A 199 -6.31 21.14 0.04
C PRO A 199 -7.38 20.31 -0.69
N VAL A 200 -8.57 20.24 -0.09
CA VAL A 200 -9.79 19.78 -0.76
C VAL A 200 -10.37 20.95 -1.54
N LEU A 201 -10.26 20.90 -2.86
CA LEU A 201 -10.60 21.99 -3.77
C LEU A 201 -12.08 22.06 -4.11
N GLY A 202 -12.81 20.95 -3.95
CA GLY A 202 -14.23 20.90 -4.27
C GLY A 202 -14.81 19.49 -4.31
N LEU A 203 -16.06 19.41 -4.74
CA LEU A 203 -16.75 18.14 -5.01
C LEU A 203 -16.30 17.54 -6.35
N LEU A 204 -16.48 16.22 -6.52
CA LEU A 204 -16.26 15.54 -7.81
C LEU A 204 -17.00 16.21 -8.98
N SER A 205 -18.17 16.82 -8.71
CA SER A 205 -18.98 17.54 -9.71
C SER A 205 -18.35 18.83 -10.23
N GLN A 206 -17.45 19.45 -9.46
CA GLN A 206 -16.79 20.74 -9.74
C GLN A 206 -15.42 20.58 -10.41
N MET A 207 -15.09 19.37 -10.86
CA MET A 207 -13.79 19.05 -11.43
C MET A 207 -13.37 19.94 -12.60
N GLU A 208 -14.29 20.26 -13.51
CA GLU A 208 -14.03 21.10 -14.68
C GLU A 208 -13.64 22.52 -14.26
N THR A 209 -14.35 23.10 -13.30
CA THR A 209 -14.05 24.41 -12.72
C THR A 209 -12.67 24.41 -12.08
N VAL A 210 -12.39 23.42 -11.22
CA VAL A 210 -11.11 23.31 -10.51
C VAL A 210 -9.94 23.10 -11.46
N ALA A 211 -10.12 22.31 -12.52
CA ALA A 211 -9.08 22.09 -13.53
C ALA A 211 -8.79 23.34 -14.36
N THR A 212 -9.83 24.11 -14.73
CA THR A 212 -9.69 25.37 -15.46
C THR A 212 -9.00 26.43 -14.60
N GLU A 213 -9.44 26.63 -13.36
CA GLU A 213 -8.80 27.57 -12.42
C GLU A 213 -7.32 27.23 -12.19
N ALA A 214 -6.98 25.96 -12.04
CA ALA A 214 -5.58 25.53 -11.90
C ALA A 214 -4.75 25.83 -13.16
N SER A 215 -5.34 25.71 -14.36
CA SER A 215 -4.68 26.08 -15.60
C SER A 215 -4.49 27.59 -15.74
N GLU A 216 -5.48 28.40 -15.34
CA GLU A 216 -5.42 29.87 -15.36
C GLU A 216 -4.38 30.42 -14.37
N HIS A 217 -4.21 29.76 -13.22
CA HIS A 217 -3.17 30.07 -12.24
C HIS A 217 -1.77 29.60 -12.64
N GLY A 218 -1.61 28.97 -13.80
CA GLY A 218 -0.32 28.51 -14.32
C GLY A 218 0.18 27.17 -13.74
N GLU A 219 -0.67 26.43 -13.03
CA GLU A 219 -0.36 25.10 -12.48
C GLU A 219 -1.34 24.01 -12.95
N PRO A 220 -1.40 23.69 -14.26
CA PRO A 220 -2.35 22.71 -14.77
C PRO A 220 -2.06 21.31 -14.22
N PHE A 221 -3.12 20.59 -13.84
CA PHE A 221 -3.02 19.17 -13.48
C PHE A 221 -2.59 18.35 -14.69
N ARG A 222 -1.63 17.45 -14.49
CA ARG A 222 -1.07 16.57 -15.54
C ARG A 222 -1.52 15.11 -15.39
N ARG A 223 -2.12 14.75 -14.25
CA ARG A 223 -2.66 13.42 -14.00
C ARG A 223 -3.88 13.51 -13.08
N ILE A 224 -4.86 12.63 -13.28
CA ILE A 224 -5.94 12.38 -12.33
C ILE A 224 -5.74 10.98 -11.73
N VAL A 225 -5.84 10.86 -10.41
CA VAL A 225 -5.76 9.58 -9.69
C VAL A 225 -7.08 9.34 -8.98
N ALA A 226 -7.84 8.34 -9.43
CA ALA A 226 -9.11 7.93 -8.85
C ALA A 226 -8.91 6.78 -7.86
N THR A 227 -9.39 6.96 -6.64
CA THR A 227 -9.43 5.91 -5.62
C THR A 227 -10.70 5.06 -5.75
N PRO A 228 -10.75 3.85 -5.16
CA PRO A 228 -11.95 3.00 -5.18
C PRO A 228 -13.22 3.75 -4.72
N SER A 229 -13.12 4.61 -3.71
CA SER A 229 -14.25 5.41 -3.22
C SER A 229 -14.75 6.48 -4.19
N ALA A 230 -13.95 6.89 -5.16
CA ALA A 230 -14.39 7.80 -6.25
C ALA A 230 -15.07 7.05 -7.41
N LEU A 231 -14.86 5.73 -7.49
CA LEU A 231 -15.49 4.83 -8.46
C LEU A 231 -16.73 4.12 -7.89
N ALA A 232 -17.04 4.33 -6.61
CA ALA A 232 -18.22 3.77 -5.97
C ALA A 232 -19.52 4.36 -6.57
N PRO A 233 -20.64 3.59 -6.59
CA PRO A 233 -21.90 4.06 -7.17
C PRO A 233 -22.42 5.38 -6.60
N ASP A 234 -22.19 5.62 -5.30
CA ASP A 234 -22.62 6.84 -4.60
C ASP A 234 -21.75 8.07 -4.92
N ALA A 235 -20.60 7.88 -5.56
CA ALA A 235 -19.74 8.94 -6.07
C ALA A 235 -20.10 9.36 -7.52
N GLU A 236 -21.09 8.71 -8.13
CA GLU A 236 -21.61 8.98 -9.49
C GLU A 236 -20.49 9.10 -10.55
N PRO A 237 -19.65 8.05 -10.73
CA PRO A 237 -18.44 8.13 -11.55
C PRO A 237 -18.68 8.56 -12.99
N ASP A 238 -19.79 8.12 -13.59
CA ASP A 238 -20.18 8.47 -14.95
C ASP A 238 -20.26 10.00 -15.17
N LYS A 239 -20.71 10.75 -14.16
CA LYS A 239 -20.89 12.19 -14.25
C LYS A 239 -19.56 12.93 -14.33
N TRP A 240 -18.60 12.59 -13.48
CA TRP A 240 -17.31 13.26 -13.49
C TRP A 240 -16.40 12.73 -14.60
N LEU A 241 -16.52 11.46 -14.99
CA LEU A 241 -15.79 10.89 -16.12
C LEU A 241 -16.16 11.52 -17.46
N ALA A 242 -17.45 11.74 -17.71
CA ALA A 242 -17.90 12.46 -18.90
C ALA A 242 -17.27 13.86 -19.00
N LYS A 243 -17.09 14.54 -17.86
CA LYS A 243 -16.44 15.85 -17.78
C LYS A 243 -14.92 15.75 -17.97
N THR A 244 -14.26 14.72 -17.44
CA THR A 244 -12.80 14.54 -17.60
C THR A 244 -12.36 14.34 -19.05
N ARG A 245 -13.19 13.73 -19.91
CA ARG A 245 -12.85 13.51 -21.32
C ARG A 245 -12.54 14.81 -22.05
N LYS A 246 -13.15 15.93 -21.63
CA LYS A 246 -12.89 17.27 -22.20
C LYS A 246 -11.56 17.87 -21.76
N LEU A 247 -11.01 17.44 -20.62
CA LEU A 247 -9.80 18.01 -20.03
C LEU A 247 -8.51 17.46 -20.64
N ALA A 248 -8.57 16.36 -21.40
CA ALA A 248 -7.41 15.67 -21.98
C ALA A 248 -6.31 15.30 -20.94
N ILE A 249 -6.68 15.14 -19.67
CA ILE A 249 -5.77 14.74 -18.59
C ILE A 249 -5.85 13.21 -18.43
N PRO A 250 -4.73 12.47 -18.47
CA PRO A 250 -4.74 11.03 -18.24
C PRO A 250 -5.25 10.66 -16.85
N ILE A 251 -6.17 9.69 -16.79
CA ILE A 251 -6.76 9.17 -15.55
C ILE A 251 -6.16 7.81 -15.22
N SER A 252 -5.77 7.63 -13.97
CA SER A 252 -5.31 6.36 -13.43
C SER A 252 -6.13 5.98 -12.22
N ARG A 253 -6.43 4.69 -12.05
CA ARG A 253 -7.07 4.15 -10.86
C ARG A 253 -6.03 3.56 -9.91
N LEU A 254 -6.33 3.64 -8.62
CA LEU A 254 -5.61 2.88 -7.62
C LEU A 254 -6.23 1.48 -7.53
N ASP A 255 -5.45 0.45 -7.82
CA ASP A 255 -5.89 -0.94 -7.62
C ASP A 255 -6.16 -1.22 -6.14
N THR A 256 -7.21 -1.99 -5.86
CA THR A 256 -7.69 -2.21 -4.49
C THR A 256 -6.63 -2.85 -3.59
N LEU A 257 -6.58 -2.37 -2.35
CA LEU A 257 -5.76 -2.87 -1.25
C LEU A 257 -6.21 -4.29 -0.86
N GLY A 258 -5.78 -5.29 -1.62
CA GLY A 258 -5.78 -6.69 -1.22
C GLY A 258 -4.45 -7.05 -0.58
N GLU A 259 -4.48 -7.54 0.66
CA GLU A 259 -3.32 -8.07 1.37
C GLU A 259 -2.67 -9.21 0.56
N GLY A 260 -1.67 -8.90 -0.26
CA GLY A 260 -0.92 -9.94 -0.99
C GLY A 260 -0.19 -9.51 -2.27
N MET A 261 -0.50 -8.38 -2.87
CA MET A 261 0.29 -7.82 -3.98
C MET A 261 0.76 -6.41 -3.62
N ARG A 262 1.87 -5.97 -4.22
CA ARG A 262 2.51 -4.66 -3.96
C ARG A 262 1.52 -3.52 -4.24
N GLY A 263 0.70 -3.19 -3.24
CA GLY A 263 -0.50 -2.37 -3.37
C GLY A 263 -0.24 -0.87 -3.50
N ASN A 264 0.44 -0.46 -4.58
CA ASN A 264 0.61 0.94 -4.99
C ASN A 264 0.74 1.07 -6.52
N GLU A 265 0.33 0.07 -7.30
CA GLU A 265 0.41 0.16 -8.76
C GLU A 265 -0.79 0.95 -9.31
N LEU A 266 -0.47 1.97 -10.11
CA LEU A 266 -1.45 2.75 -10.84
C LEU A 266 -1.78 2.02 -12.14
N ALA A 267 -3.03 1.60 -12.30
CA ALA A 267 -3.54 1.09 -13.56
C ALA A 267 -4.23 2.23 -14.34
N PRO A 268 -4.19 2.23 -15.68
CA PRO A 268 -5.14 3.01 -16.48
C PRO A 268 -6.58 2.70 -16.04
N LEU A 269 -7.45 3.70 -15.98
CA LEU A 269 -8.87 3.46 -15.73
C LEU A 269 -9.50 2.91 -17.01
N GLU A 270 -9.99 1.67 -16.99
CA GLU A 270 -10.63 1.02 -18.13
C GLU A 270 -12.17 1.14 -18.03
N ILE A 271 -12.88 0.97 -19.14
CA ILE A 271 -14.36 1.11 -19.17
C ILE A 271 -15.02 0.01 -18.33
N GLU A 272 -14.36 -1.15 -18.27
CA GLU A 272 -14.72 -2.34 -17.53
C GLU A 272 -14.78 -2.08 -16.02
N ASP A 273 -13.99 -1.14 -15.51
CA ASP A 273 -13.98 -0.73 -14.10
C ASP A 273 -15.24 0.05 -13.71
N LEU A 274 -15.98 0.58 -14.69
CA LEU A 274 -17.27 1.27 -14.52
C LEU A 274 -18.45 0.30 -14.56
N LEU A 275 -18.22 -0.93 -15.03
CA LEU A 275 -19.22 -1.99 -15.00
C LEU A 275 -19.28 -2.54 -13.57
N VAL A 276 -20.06 -1.85 -12.72
CA VAL A 276 -20.36 -2.29 -11.35
C VAL A 276 -21.15 -3.59 -11.40
N ARG A 277 -20.45 -4.72 -11.51
CA ARG A 277 -21.01 -6.00 -11.09
C ARG A 277 -20.71 -6.17 -9.61
N PRO A 278 -21.68 -6.57 -8.78
CA PRO A 278 -21.36 -7.03 -7.44
C PRO A 278 -20.32 -8.15 -7.58
N SER A 279 -19.12 -7.94 -7.04
CA SER A 279 -18.09 -8.96 -7.06
C SER A 279 -18.60 -10.15 -6.24
N VAL A 280 -18.82 -11.27 -6.92
CA VAL A 280 -19.14 -12.51 -6.23
C VAL A 280 -17.89 -12.88 -5.42
N LYS A 281 -18.07 -13.09 -4.10
CA LYS A 281 -16.97 -13.58 -3.27
C LYS A 281 -16.52 -14.94 -3.81
N ILE A 282 -15.28 -14.98 -4.28
CA ILE A 282 -14.66 -16.20 -4.79
C ILE A 282 -14.42 -17.16 -3.61
N ASP A 283 -15.02 -18.34 -3.66
CA ASP A 283 -14.77 -19.42 -2.70
C ASP A 283 -13.42 -20.07 -2.99
N ARG A 284 -12.36 -19.50 -2.40
CA ARG A 284 -10.97 -19.93 -2.63
C ARG A 284 -10.73 -21.36 -2.16
N ALA A 285 -11.28 -21.75 -1.01
CA ALA A 285 -11.08 -23.09 -0.45
C ALA A 285 -11.63 -24.16 -1.39
N ARG A 286 -12.79 -23.91 -2.00
CA ARG A 286 -13.37 -24.81 -3.00
C ARG A 286 -12.53 -24.89 -4.27
N LEU A 287 -12.02 -23.76 -4.78
CA LEU A 287 -11.17 -23.74 -5.97
C LEU A 287 -9.80 -24.39 -5.75
N GLU A 288 -9.19 -24.18 -4.59
CA GLU A 288 -7.97 -24.89 -4.19
C GLU A 288 -8.23 -26.40 -4.12
N GLY A 289 -9.33 -26.84 -3.48
CA GLY A 289 -9.70 -28.25 -3.45
C GLY A 289 -9.94 -28.85 -4.84
N PHE A 290 -10.39 -28.04 -5.80
CA PHE A 290 -10.66 -28.47 -7.17
C PHE A 290 -9.39 -28.61 -8.02
N LEU A 291 -8.42 -27.69 -7.88
CA LEU A 291 -7.23 -27.62 -8.76
C LEU A 291 -5.97 -28.20 -8.14
N LYS A 292 -5.86 -28.27 -6.81
CA LYS A 292 -4.62 -28.64 -6.14
C LYS A 292 -4.18 -30.05 -6.51
N GLY A 293 -2.93 -30.16 -6.98
CA GLY A 293 -2.32 -31.42 -7.38
C GLY A 293 -2.87 -32.00 -8.70
N LYS A 294 -3.70 -31.25 -9.43
CA LYS A 294 -4.30 -31.70 -10.70
C LYS A 294 -3.44 -31.33 -11.91
N ARG A 295 -3.50 -32.17 -12.93
CA ARG A 295 -2.93 -31.93 -14.26
C ARG A 295 -4.01 -31.34 -15.14
N VAL A 296 -3.78 -30.13 -15.64
CA VAL A 296 -4.81 -29.34 -16.33
C VAL A 296 -4.38 -29.04 -17.76
N ILE A 297 -5.28 -29.26 -18.72
CA ILE A 297 -5.15 -28.72 -20.08
C ILE A 297 -6.07 -27.51 -20.21
N VAL A 298 -5.57 -26.42 -20.79
CA VAL A 298 -6.37 -25.26 -21.18
C VAL A 298 -6.24 -25.05 -22.69
N THR A 299 -7.31 -25.26 -23.45
CA THR A 299 -7.32 -24.91 -24.88
C THR A 299 -7.74 -23.46 -25.09
N GLY A 300 -7.18 -22.78 -26.10
CA GLY A 300 -7.34 -21.34 -26.26
C GLY A 300 -6.70 -20.57 -25.11
N GLY A 301 -5.64 -21.13 -24.52
CA GLY A 301 -5.03 -20.64 -23.30
C GLY A 301 -4.30 -19.31 -23.45
N GLY A 302 -4.01 -18.86 -24.67
CA GLY A 302 -3.47 -17.52 -24.95
C GLY A 302 -4.54 -16.45 -25.11
N GLY A 303 -5.82 -16.84 -25.25
CA GLY A 303 -6.93 -15.90 -25.33
C GLY A 303 -7.27 -15.24 -23.99
N SER A 304 -8.05 -14.16 -24.01
CA SER A 304 -8.34 -13.33 -22.81
C SER A 304 -8.89 -14.11 -21.61
N ILE A 305 -9.75 -15.12 -21.85
CA ILE A 305 -10.31 -15.96 -20.79
C ILE A 305 -9.33 -17.10 -20.43
N GLY A 306 -8.73 -17.71 -21.45
CA GLY A 306 -7.82 -18.84 -21.27
C GLY A 306 -6.57 -18.48 -20.48
N SER A 307 -6.00 -17.30 -20.70
CA SER A 307 -4.78 -16.85 -20.01
C SER A 307 -5.03 -16.60 -18.54
N GLU A 308 -6.17 -15.99 -18.20
CA GLU A 308 -6.60 -15.81 -16.82
C GLU A 308 -6.85 -17.16 -16.13
N ILE A 309 -7.48 -18.12 -16.82
CA ILE A 309 -7.66 -19.47 -16.30
C ILE A 309 -6.31 -20.15 -16.03
N CYS A 310 -5.34 -20.00 -16.94
CA CYS A 310 -3.99 -20.54 -16.74
C CYS A 310 -3.32 -19.96 -15.48
N LEU A 311 -3.43 -18.64 -15.27
CA LEU A 311 -2.95 -17.96 -14.07
C LEU A 311 -3.63 -18.47 -12.80
N ARG A 312 -4.95 -18.73 -12.84
CA ARG A 312 -5.68 -19.28 -11.70
C ARG A 312 -5.31 -20.74 -11.42
N CYS A 313 -5.07 -21.56 -12.44
CA CYS A 313 -4.57 -22.92 -12.26
C CYS A 313 -3.25 -22.94 -11.47
N ALA A 314 -2.32 -22.04 -11.82
CA ALA A 314 -1.09 -21.84 -11.07
C ALA A 314 -1.36 -21.41 -9.62
N ALA A 315 -2.16 -20.36 -9.43
CA ALA A 315 -2.41 -19.76 -8.12
C ALA A 315 -3.12 -20.71 -7.14
N PHE A 316 -3.93 -21.65 -7.64
CA PHE A 316 -4.67 -22.62 -6.83
C PHE A 316 -4.00 -24.00 -6.74
N GLY A 317 -2.75 -24.11 -7.21
CA GLY A 317 -1.87 -25.24 -6.90
C GLY A 317 -1.99 -26.45 -7.82
N ALA A 318 -2.37 -26.27 -9.10
CA ALA A 318 -2.21 -27.32 -10.10
C ALA A 318 -0.74 -27.78 -10.18
N VAL A 319 -0.51 -29.07 -10.42
CA VAL A 319 0.85 -29.64 -10.45
C VAL A 319 1.49 -29.51 -11.84
N GLU A 320 0.67 -29.59 -12.89
CA GLU A 320 1.11 -29.51 -14.27
C GLU A 320 0.03 -28.82 -15.11
N LEU A 321 0.43 -27.89 -15.97
CA LEU A 321 -0.45 -27.15 -16.87
C LEU A 321 0.07 -27.27 -18.30
N LEU A 322 -0.81 -27.69 -19.21
CA LEU A 322 -0.58 -27.66 -20.64
C LEU A 322 -1.47 -26.61 -21.30
N VAL A 323 -0.86 -25.59 -21.86
CA VAL A 323 -1.51 -24.50 -22.60
C VAL A 323 -1.55 -24.87 -24.08
N VAL A 324 -2.74 -25.11 -24.62
CA VAL A 324 -2.95 -25.41 -26.04
C VAL A 324 -3.50 -24.17 -26.74
N GLU A 325 -2.83 -23.70 -27.78
CA GLU A 325 -3.19 -22.47 -28.49
C GLU A 325 -2.78 -22.59 -29.96
N ASN A 326 -3.57 -22.04 -30.89
CA ASN A 326 -3.24 -22.07 -32.32
C ASN A 326 -2.43 -20.84 -32.76
N SER A 327 -2.48 -19.78 -31.96
CA SER A 327 -1.74 -18.54 -32.16
C SER A 327 -0.40 -18.59 -31.42
N GLU A 328 0.69 -18.71 -32.17
CA GLU A 328 2.06 -18.64 -31.65
C GLU A 328 2.30 -17.42 -30.74
N PRO A 329 1.97 -16.16 -31.13
CA PRO A 329 2.22 -15.02 -30.25
C PRO A 329 1.39 -15.08 -28.97
N ALA A 330 0.14 -15.56 -29.03
CA ALA A 330 -0.69 -15.68 -27.84
C ALA A 330 -0.15 -16.76 -26.88
N LEU A 331 0.33 -17.89 -27.42
CA LEU A 331 0.98 -18.96 -26.66
C LEU A 331 2.26 -18.47 -25.99
N PHE A 332 3.11 -17.74 -26.72
CA PHE A 332 4.33 -17.16 -26.19
C PHE A 332 4.05 -16.21 -25.03
N HIS A 333 3.10 -15.28 -25.22
CA HIS A 333 2.75 -14.30 -24.18
C HIS A 333 2.29 -14.93 -22.87
N VAL A 334 1.39 -15.93 -22.92
CA VAL A 334 0.88 -16.55 -21.69
C VAL A 334 1.93 -17.43 -21.02
N THR A 335 2.76 -18.14 -21.80
CA THR A 335 3.81 -19.00 -21.23
C THR A 335 4.92 -18.19 -20.56
N GLU A 336 5.33 -17.06 -21.14
CA GLU A 336 6.26 -16.11 -20.52
C GLU A 336 5.68 -15.51 -19.22
N ALA A 337 4.40 -15.10 -19.24
CA ALA A 337 3.74 -14.53 -18.07
C ALA A 337 3.65 -15.53 -16.89
N LEU A 338 3.49 -16.82 -17.17
CA LEU A 338 3.52 -17.88 -16.17
C LEU A 338 4.94 -18.18 -15.69
N ALA A 339 5.93 -18.20 -16.59
CA ALA A 339 7.33 -18.44 -16.24
C ALA A 339 7.89 -17.37 -15.30
N ALA A 340 7.45 -16.11 -15.44
CA ALA A 340 7.89 -15.00 -14.60
C ALA A 340 7.46 -15.08 -13.12
N GLN A 341 6.55 -16.00 -12.76
CA GLN A 341 5.95 -16.06 -11.41
C GLN A 341 6.66 -17.02 -10.43
N ASP A 342 7.79 -17.62 -10.80
CA ASP A 342 8.56 -18.57 -9.98
C ASP A 342 7.67 -19.65 -9.32
N LEU A 343 6.83 -20.27 -10.15
CA LEU A 343 5.79 -21.20 -9.71
C LEU A 343 6.35 -22.62 -9.52
N PRO A 344 5.89 -23.37 -8.50
CA PRO A 344 6.22 -24.79 -8.34
C PRO A 344 5.51 -25.71 -9.36
N MET A 345 4.70 -25.16 -10.26
CA MET A 345 3.92 -25.87 -11.28
C MET A 345 4.72 -26.00 -12.58
N ARG A 346 4.70 -27.17 -13.20
CA ARG A 346 5.29 -27.37 -14.52
C ARG A 346 4.33 -26.84 -15.60
N VAL A 347 4.78 -25.86 -16.38
CA VAL A 347 4.00 -25.27 -17.48
C VAL A 347 4.60 -25.69 -18.82
N THR A 348 3.76 -26.21 -19.72
CA THR A 348 4.15 -26.53 -21.09
C THR A 348 3.20 -25.85 -22.07
N GLY A 349 3.73 -25.28 -23.14
CA GLY A 349 2.94 -24.76 -24.25
C GLY A 349 2.93 -25.73 -25.42
N ALA A 350 1.79 -25.87 -26.08
CA ALA A 350 1.65 -26.63 -27.32
C ALA A 350 0.92 -25.79 -28.37
N LEU A 351 1.64 -25.49 -29.45
CA LEU A 351 1.04 -24.91 -30.65
C LEU A 351 0.22 -26.00 -31.35
N ALA A 352 -1.11 -25.90 -31.29
CA ALA A 352 -2.03 -26.83 -31.93
C ALA A 352 -3.40 -26.18 -32.15
N ASP A 353 -4.05 -26.56 -33.26
CA ASP A 353 -5.44 -26.19 -33.54
C ASP A 353 -6.37 -27.25 -32.94
N VAL A 354 -7.46 -26.81 -32.29
CA VAL A 354 -8.49 -27.71 -31.78
C VAL A 354 -9.25 -28.45 -32.89
N ARG A 355 -9.14 -27.98 -34.13
CA ARG A 355 -9.67 -28.63 -35.34
C ARG A 355 -8.81 -29.81 -35.80
N ASP A 356 -7.57 -29.94 -35.32
CA ASP A 356 -6.62 -30.98 -35.73
C ASP A 356 -6.68 -32.18 -34.78
N GLU A 357 -7.55 -33.13 -35.08
CA GLU A 357 -7.74 -34.36 -34.31
C GLU A 357 -6.44 -35.19 -34.20
N ALA A 358 -5.66 -35.28 -35.28
CA ALA A 358 -4.43 -36.05 -35.33
C ALA A 358 -3.35 -35.48 -34.40
N ARG A 359 -3.38 -34.16 -34.16
CA ARG A 359 -2.49 -33.50 -33.21
C ARG A 359 -3.02 -33.56 -31.78
N LEU A 360 -4.31 -33.33 -31.58
CA LEU A 360 -4.89 -33.14 -30.25
C LEU A 360 -4.95 -34.46 -29.45
N GLY A 361 -5.32 -35.57 -30.09
CA GLY A 361 -5.43 -36.88 -29.44
C GLY A 361 -4.12 -37.35 -28.78
N PRO A 362 -3.00 -37.46 -29.53
CA PRO A 362 -1.71 -37.84 -28.95
C PRO A 362 -1.23 -36.87 -27.88
N LEU A 363 -1.47 -35.56 -28.05
CA LEU A 363 -1.10 -34.53 -27.09
C LEU A 363 -1.82 -34.71 -25.76
N PHE A 364 -3.14 -34.91 -25.78
CA PHE A 364 -3.94 -35.12 -24.57
C PHE A 364 -3.58 -36.44 -23.91
N LYS A 365 -3.37 -37.51 -24.68
CA LYS A 365 -2.99 -38.82 -24.17
C LYS A 365 -1.61 -38.81 -23.50
N ALA A 366 -0.62 -38.13 -24.09
CA ALA A 366 0.71 -37.98 -23.50
C ALA A 366 0.66 -37.16 -22.21
N PHE A 367 -0.20 -36.14 -22.18
CA PHE A 367 -0.40 -35.30 -21.00
C PHE A 367 -1.29 -35.95 -19.93
N ALA A 368 -2.15 -36.92 -20.23
CA ALA A 368 -3.05 -37.60 -19.27
C ALA A 368 -3.64 -36.65 -18.19
N PRO A 369 -4.49 -35.68 -18.60
CA PRO A 369 -5.06 -34.66 -17.73
C PRO A 369 -6.09 -35.22 -16.73
N ASP A 370 -6.18 -34.60 -15.56
CA ASP A 370 -7.34 -34.73 -14.68
C ASP A 370 -8.52 -33.87 -15.18
N ILE A 371 -8.20 -32.66 -15.64
CA ILE A 371 -9.16 -31.61 -15.98
C ILE A 371 -8.79 -31.01 -17.34
N VAL A 372 -9.78 -30.84 -18.21
CA VAL A 372 -9.66 -30.06 -19.45
C VAL A 372 -10.58 -28.85 -19.37
N ILE A 373 -10.03 -27.66 -19.59
CA ILE A 373 -10.79 -26.41 -19.67
C ILE A 373 -10.71 -25.89 -21.11
N HIS A 374 -11.84 -25.92 -21.80
CA HIS A 374 -11.95 -25.56 -23.20
C HIS A 374 -12.39 -24.11 -23.37
N ALA A 375 -11.43 -23.23 -23.69
CA ALA A 375 -11.66 -21.80 -23.93
C ALA A 375 -11.42 -21.39 -25.39
N ALA A 376 -10.99 -22.31 -26.26
CA ALA A 376 -10.80 -22.07 -27.69
C ALA A 376 -12.14 -21.87 -28.41
N ALA A 377 -12.36 -20.69 -28.97
CA ALA A 377 -13.53 -20.39 -29.79
C ALA A 377 -13.31 -19.12 -30.62
N LEU A 378 -14.00 -19.03 -31.75
CA LEU A 378 -14.23 -17.76 -32.43
C LEU A 378 -15.39 -17.03 -31.74
N LYS A 379 -15.20 -15.75 -31.41
CA LYS A 379 -16.13 -14.97 -30.58
C LYS A 379 -16.65 -13.67 -31.19
N HIS A 380 -16.12 -13.24 -32.33
CA HIS A 380 -16.48 -11.94 -32.91
C HIS A 380 -17.66 -12.10 -33.86
N VAL A 381 -18.84 -11.61 -33.44
CA VAL A 381 -20.10 -11.74 -34.19
C VAL A 381 -19.97 -11.28 -35.64
N PRO A 382 -19.44 -10.08 -35.98
CA PRO A 382 -19.40 -9.64 -37.38
C PRO A 382 -18.63 -10.59 -38.31
N TYR A 383 -17.54 -11.18 -37.83
CA TYR A 383 -16.76 -12.13 -38.62
C TYR A 383 -17.45 -13.48 -38.75
N LEU A 384 -18.13 -13.93 -37.70
CA LEU A 384 -18.88 -15.19 -37.74
C LEU A 384 -20.17 -15.12 -38.56
N GLU A 385 -20.77 -13.94 -38.70
CA GLU A 385 -21.87 -13.73 -39.65
C GLU A 385 -21.35 -13.73 -41.10
N ALA A 386 -20.17 -13.17 -41.34
CA ALA A 386 -19.55 -13.16 -42.66
C ALA A 386 -19.01 -14.54 -43.08
N ASP A 387 -18.44 -15.31 -42.13
CA ASP A 387 -17.88 -16.64 -42.36
C ASP A 387 -18.32 -17.63 -41.26
N TRP A 388 -19.60 -17.97 -41.32
CA TRP A 388 -20.25 -18.95 -40.47
C TRP A 388 -19.61 -20.34 -40.51
N GLY A 389 -18.99 -20.73 -41.63
CA GLY A 389 -18.33 -22.03 -41.79
C GLY A 389 -17.15 -22.19 -40.84
N GLU A 390 -16.36 -21.13 -40.64
CA GLU A 390 -15.25 -21.12 -39.68
C GLU A 390 -15.73 -21.19 -38.22
N GLY A 391 -16.90 -20.59 -37.93
CA GLY A 391 -17.60 -20.75 -36.67
C GLY A 391 -17.96 -22.20 -36.37
N ILE A 392 -18.57 -22.89 -37.34
CA ILE A 392 -18.94 -24.30 -37.22
C ILE A 392 -17.70 -25.19 -36.99
N LYS A 393 -16.65 -25.02 -37.82
CA LYS A 393 -15.40 -25.79 -37.70
C LYS A 393 -14.75 -25.62 -36.33
N THR A 394 -14.68 -24.40 -35.81
CA THR A 394 -13.99 -24.13 -34.53
C THR A 394 -14.86 -24.44 -33.34
N ASN A 395 -16.04 -23.83 -33.28
CA ASN A 395 -16.86 -23.81 -32.07
C ASN A 395 -17.60 -25.13 -31.88
N ILE A 396 -18.01 -25.81 -32.97
CA ILE A 396 -18.70 -27.10 -32.90
C ILE A 396 -17.69 -28.22 -33.04
N PHE A 397 -17.09 -28.41 -34.23
CA PHE A 397 -16.22 -29.56 -34.48
C PHE A 397 -14.93 -29.52 -33.66
N GLY A 398 -14.32 -28.34 -33.47
CA GLY A 398 -13.18 -28.20 -32.57
C GLY A 398 -13.50 -28.53 -31.10
N SER A 399 -14.73 -28.23 -30.64
CA SER A 399 -15.19 -28.68 -29.31
C SER A 399 -15.36 -30.19 -29.26
N VAL A 400 -15.94 -30.80 -30.31
CA VAL A 400 -16.11 -32.27 -30.40
C VAL A 400 -14.76 -32.97 -30.34
N VAL A 401 -13.79 -32.55 -31.15
CA VAL A 401 -12.43 -33.11 -31.17
C VAL A 401 -11.76 -32.98 -29.79
N ALA A 402 -11.90 -31.83 -29.12
CA ALA A 402 -11.35 -31.63 -27.78
C ALA A 402 -12.01 -32.52 -26.72
N ILE A 403 -13.32 -32.73 -26.81
CA ILE A 403 -14.08 -33.63 -25.91
C ILE A 403 -13.65 -35.08 -26.14
N GLU A 404 -13.57 -35.53 -27.39
CA GLU A 404 -13.16 -36.89 -27.75
C GLU A 404 -11.71 -37.16 -27.30
N ALA A 405 -10.79 -36.21 -27.52
CA ALA A 405 -9.42 -36.30 -27.02
C ALA A 405 -9.35 -36.37 -25.50
N ALA A 406 -10.19 -35.61 -24.78
CA ALA A 406 -10.28 -35.67 -23.32
C ALA A 406 -10.79 -37.01 -22.82
N ILE A 407 -11.84 -37.56 -23.44
CA ILE A 407 -12.39 -38.88 -23.13
C ILE A 407 -11.33 -39.96 -23.38
N ALA A 408 -10.67 -39.94 -24.53
CA ALA A 408 -9.65 -40.92 -24.89
C ALA A 408 -8.41 -40.86 -23.98
N ALA A 409 -8.10 -39.70 -23.40
CA ALA A 409 -7.03 -39.51 -22.43
C ALA A 409 -7.44 -39.83 -20.98
N GLY A 410 -8.73 -40.12 -20.73
CA GLY A 410 -9.24 -40.46 -19.39
C GLY A 410 -9.44 -39.26 -18.47
N ALA A 411 -9.69 -38.06 -19.01
CA ALA A 411 -9.94 -36.87 -18.20
C ALA A 411 -11.20 -37.04 -17.34
N GLY A 412 -11.10 -36.74 -16.05
CA GLY A 412 -12.24 -36.86 -15.13
C GLY A 412 -13.26 -35.73 -15.27
N ILE A 413 -12.80 -34.54 -15.70
CA ILE A 413 -13.64 -33.34 -15.81
C ILE A 413 -13.32 -32.59 -17.10
N PHE A 414 -14.37 -32.21 -17.83
CA PHE A 414 -14.30 -31.29 -18.96
C PHE A 414 -15.17 -30.06 -18.70
N VAL A 415 -14.58 -28.87 -18.77
CA VAL A 415 -15.27 -27.59 -18.59
C VAL A 415 -15.23 -26.80 -19.89
N MET A 416 -16.40 -26.50 -20.45
CA MET A 416 -16.50 -25.68 -21.66
C MET A 416 -16.92 -24.25 -21.33
N ILE A 417 -16.18 -23.27 -21.81
CA ILE A 417 -16.58 -21.86 -21.69
C ILE A 417 -17.74 -21.58 -22.66
N SER A 418 -18.84 -21.04 -22.12
CA SER A 418 -20.03 -20.66 -22.86
C SER A 418 -20.27 -19.14 -22.83
N THR A 419 -21.38 -18.68 -23.40
CA THR A 419 -21.75 -17.26 -23.50
C THR A 419 -23.25 -17.09 -23.30
N ASP A 420 -23.64 -15.96 -22.74
CA ASP A 420 -25.03 -15.47 -22.68
C ASP A 420 -25.77 -15.55 -24.04
N LYS A 421 -25.05 -15.32 -25.14
CA LYS A 421 -25.56 -15.39 -26.52
C LYS A 421 -26.06 -16.78 -26.93
N ALA A 422 -25.77 -17.83 -26.17
CA ALA A 422 -26.24 -19.18 -26.44
C ALA A 422 -27.63 -19.49 -25.85
N ILE A 423 -28.22 -18.60 -25.03
CA ILE A 423 -29.51 -18.87 -24.37
C ILE A 423 -30.66 -18.79 -25.40
N GLU A 424 -30.76 -17.67 -26.11
CA GLU A 424 -31.70 -17.42 -27.22
C GLU A 424 -30.89 -16.85 -28.39
N PRO A 425 -30.27 -17.71 -29.21
CA PRO A 425 -29.27 -17.27 -30.15
C PRO A 425 -29.88 -16.49 -31.32
N VAL A 426 -29.50 -15.21 -31.41
CA VAL A 426 -29.82 -14.30 -32.53
C VAL A 426 -28.63 -14.06 -33.48
N SER A 427 -27.55 -14.83 -33.30
CA SER A 427 -26.31 -14.74 -34.10
C SER A 427 -25.68 -16.10 -34.27
N MET A 428 -24.85 -16.27 -35.30
CA MET A 428 -24.07 -17.49 -35.55
C MET A 428 -23.13 -17.82 -34.40
N LEU A 429 -22.59 -16.83 -33.68
CA LEU A 429 -21.86 -17.08 -32.44
C LEU A 429 -22.73 -17.79 -31.41
N GLY A 430 -23.92 -17.24 -31.14
CA GLY A 430 -24.86 -17.84 -30.21
C GLY A 430 -25.26 -19.25 -30.63
N ALA A 431 -25.59 -19.42 -31.91
CA ALA A 431 -26.06 -20.67 -32.48
C ALA A 431 -24.99 -21.77 -32.44
N THR A 432 -23.72 -21.45 -32.71
CA THR A 432 -22.61 -22.43 -32.68
C THR A 432 -22.13 -22.77 -31.27
N LYS A 433 -22.45 -21.93 -30.26
CA LYS A 433 -22.12 -22.19 -28.85
C LYS A 433 -23.24 -22.89 -28.08
N ARG A 434 -24.46 -22.88 -28.62
CA ARG A 434 -25.61 -23.60 -28.11
C ARG A 434 -25.56 -25.05 -28.56
#